data_AF-A0A815KYD4-F1
#
_entry.id   AF-A0A815KYD4-F1
#
_cell.length_a   1.000
_cell.length_b   1.000
_cell.length_c   1.000
_cell.angle_alpha   90.00
_cell.angle_beta   90.00
_cell.angle_gamma   90.00
#
_symmetry.space_group_name_H-M   'P 1'
#
loop_
_entity.id
_entity.type
_entity.pdbx_description
1 polymer ?
#
loop_
_entity_poly.entity_id
_entity_poly.type
_entity_poly.pdbx_seq_one_letter_code
_entity_poly.pdbx_strand_id
1 'polypeptide(L)'
;MKYNIYSTDELIQRAIREKFKECTVLTVAHRLRTVIDSDRILVLGNGELLEFDSPKVLLSNSTSHFASLVEQAGVAEAEYLRTLANMKSTKDKQDFDQEPLTDSKETDPLLI
;
A
#
# COMPACT_ATOMS: atom_id res chain seq x y z
N MET A 1 -23.02 6.41 -12.70
CA MET A 1 -21.56 6.44 -12.96
C MET A 1 -20.82 6.62 -11.64
N LYS A 2 -20.32 5.55 -11.01
CA LYS A 2 -19.39 5.67 -9.87
C LYS A 2 -17.96 5.61 -10.42
N TYR A 3 -17.22 6.69 -10.19
CA TYR A 3 -15.88 6.94 -10.72
C TYR A 3 -14.86 5.88 -10.29
N ASN A 4 -13.99 5.49 -11.22
CA ASN A 4 -12.97 4.45 -11.13
C ASN A 4 -11.73 4.86 -10.30
N ILE A 5 -11.89 5.74 -9.31
CA ILE A 5 -10.76 6.37 -8.58
C ILE A 5 -9.93 5.32 -7.84
N TYR A 6 -10.58 4.33 -7.22
CA TYR A 6 -9.90 3.29 -6.45
C TYR A 6 -8.93 2.43 -7.27
N SER A 7 -9.31 2.03 -8.48
CA SER A 7 -8.45 1.19 -9.32
C SER A 7 -7.19 1.94 -9.77
N THR A 8 -7.30 3.25 -10.00
CA THR A 8 -6.15 4.05 -10.44
C THR A 8 -5.14 4.22 -9.32
N ASP A 9 -5.61 4.45 -8.08
CA ASP A 9 -4.70 4.55 -6.94
C ASP A 9 -4.00 3.25 -6.60
N GLU A 10 -4.70 2.12 -6.75
CA GLU A 10 -4.09 0.79 -6.59
C GLU A 10 -2.96 0.57 -7.61
N LEU A 11 -3.18 0.95 -8.88
CA LEU A 11 -2.15 0.89 -9.91
C LEU A 11 -0.95 1.80 -9.59
N ILE A 12 -1.21 3.03 -9.13
CA ILE A 12 -0.16 3.98 -8.75
C ILE A 12 0.68 3.41 -7.60
N GLN A 13 0.02 2.93 -6.54
CA GLN A 13 0.73 2.35 -5.40
C GLN A 13 1.54 1.12 -5.77
N ARG A 14 0.99 0.26 -6.62
CA ARG A 14 1.70 -0.91 -7.12
C ARG A 14 2.93 -0.50 -7.94
N ALA A 15 2.78 0.45 -8.85
CA ALA A 15 3.89 0.96 -9.65
C ALA A 15 4.99 1.56 -8.76
N ILE A 16 4.62 2.31 -7.71
CA ILE A 16 5.58 2.86 -6.76
C ILE A 16 6.35 1.74 -6.06
N ARG A 17 5.68 0.72 -5.52
CA ARG A 17 6.34 -0.41 -4.85
C ARG A 17 7.25 -1.21 -5.78
N GLU A 18 6.82 -1.45 -7.01
CA GLU A 18 7.59 -2.23 -7.99
C GLU A 18 8.81 -1.45 -8.50
N LYS A 19 8.64 -0.17 -8.84
CA LYS A 19 9.71 0.64 -9.45
C LYS A 19 10.70 1.19 -8.42
N PHE A 20 10.30 1.35 -7.16
CA PHE A 20 11.14 1.88 -6.10
C PHE A 20 11.45 0.84 -5.02
N LYS A 21 11.43 -0.45 -5.35
CA LYS A 21 11.70 -1.55 -4.40
C LYS A 21 13.04 -1.41 -3.66
N GLU A 22 14.05 -0.83 -4.29
CA GLU A 22 15.38 -0.60 -3.70
C GLU A 22 15.58 0.80 -3.10
N CYS A 23 14.52 1.61 -3.05
CA CYS A 23 14.56 2.95 -2.47
C CYS A 23 13.67 3.01 -1.23
N THR A 24 14.00 3.89 -0.29
CA THR A 24 13.08 4.24 0.79
C THR A 24 12.00 5.18 0.27
N VAL A 25 10.74 4.78 0.39
CA VAL A 25 9.59 5.59 0.00
C VAL A 25 8.92 6.16 1.23
N LEU A 26 8.95 7.48 1.38
CA LEU A 26 8.19 8.20 2.41
C LEU A 26 6.90 8.76 1.79
N THR A 27 5.77 8.22 2.22
CA THR A 27 4.44 8.65 1.74
C THR A 27 3.72 9.45 2.82
N VAL A 28 3.30 10.68 2.48
CA VAL A 28 2.39 11.50 3.30
C VAL A 28 1.04 11.51 2.63
N ALA A 29 0.03 10.93 3.27
CA ALA A 29 -1.30 10.83 2.69
C ALA A 29 -2.40 10.93 3.74
N HIS A 30 -3.55 11.43 3.31
CA HIS A 30 -4.79 11.45 4.08
C HIS A 30 -5.64 10.19 3.87
N ARG A 31 -5.25 9.34 2.93
CA ARG A 31 -6.03 8.18 2.50
C ARG A 31 -5.51 6.92 3.15
N LEU A 32 -6.34 6.30 3.98
CA LEU A 32 -5.98 5.11 4.73
C LEU A 32 -5.59 3.94 3.82
N ARG A 33 -6.31 3.72 2.71
CA ARG A 33 -5.94 2.70 1.70
C ARG A 33 -4.56 2.89 1.10
N THR A 34 -4.01 4.10 1.10
CA THR A 34 -2.66 4.38 0.62
C THR A 34 -1.60 4.04 1.66
N VAL A 35 -1.86 4.36 2.93
CA VAL A 35 -0.89 4.15 4.00
C VAL A 35 -0.94 2.76 4.62
N ILE A 36 -2.08 2.04 4.52
CA ILE A 36 -2.30 0.71 5.11
C ILE A 36 -1.33 -0.34 4.56
N ASP A 37 -0.85 -0.15 3.33
CA ASP A 37 0.12 -1.04 2.69
C ASP A 37 1.58 -0.56 2.85
N SER A 38 1.85 0.33 3.82
CA SER A 38 3.22 0.69 4.18
C SER A 38 3.85 -0.38 5.06
N ASP A 39 5.19 -0.43 5.12
CA ASP A 39 5.89 -1.37 6.01
C ASP A 39 5.84 -0.89 7.47
N ARG A 40 5.81 0.44 7.66
CA ARG A 40 5.64 1.13 8.93
C ARG A 40 4.77 2.37 8.72
N ILE A 41 4.02 2.76 9.74
CA ILE A 41 3.22 3.97 9.78
C ILE A 41 3.74 4.85 10.91
N LEU A 42 3.95 6.12 10.58
CA LEU A 42 4.31 7.18 11.51
C LEU A 42 3.07 8.06 11.74
N VAL A 43 2.58 8.15 12.97
CA VAL A 43 1.50 9.06 13.34
C VAL A 43 2.09 10.27 14.06
N LEU A 44 1.89 11.44 13.48
CA LEU A 44 2.31 12.73 14.05
C LEU A 44 1.10 13.51 14.53
N GLY A 45 1.21 14.16 15.68
CA GLY A 45 0.21 15.09 16.20
C GLY A 45 0.88 16.19 17.00
N ASN A 46 0.43 17.43 16.83
CA ASN A 46 0.97 18.61 17.53
C ASN A 46 2.51 18.78 17.42
N GLY A 47 3.12 18.30 16.33
CA GLY A 47 4.56 18.36 16.12
C GLY A 47 5.36 17.24 16.81
N GLU A 48 4.69 16.29 17.46
CA GLU A 48 5.29 15.17 18.17
C GLU A 48 4.99 13.83 17.49
N LEU A 49 5.88 12.87 17.71
CA LEU A 49 5.69 11.49 17.30
C LEU A 49 4.77 10.77 18.29
N LEU A 50 3.57 10.42 17.84
CA LEU A 50 2.59 9.69 18.65
C LEU A 50 2.76 8.18 18.52
N GLU A 51 2.98 7.67 17.30
CA GLU A 51 3.07 6.23 17.04
C GLU A 51 4.04 5.91 15.89
N PHE A 52 4.74 4.77 16.00
CA PHE A 52 5.58 4.25 14.93
C PHE A 52 5.68 2.71 14.99
N ASP A 53 4.89 2.02 14.16
CA ASP A 53 4.99 0.56 14.00
C ASP A 53 4.35 0.11 12.68
N SER A 54 4.34 -1.20 12.40
CA SER A 54 3.62 -1.81 11.31
C SER A 54 2.09 -1.58 11.45
N PRO A 55 1.35 -1.48 10.34
CA PRO A 55 -0.10 -1.29 10.37
C PRO A 55 -0.81 -2.35 11.22
N LYS A 56 -0.36 -3.61 11.14
CA LYS A 56 -0.93 -4.73 11.91
C LYS A 56 -0.78 -4.53 13.42
N VAL A 57 0.39 -4.10 13.89
CA VAL A 57 0.63 -3.86 15.32
C VAL A 57 -0.22 -2.70 15.81
N LEU A 58 -0.22 -1.57 15.09
CA LEU A 58 -1.02 -0.41 15.46
C LEU A 58 -2.52 -0.73 15.49
N LEU A 59 -3.03 -1.50 14.52
CA LEU A 59 -4.44 -1.91 14.48
C LEU A 59 -4.84 -2.93 15.54
N SER A 60 -3.88 -3.69 16.08
CA SER A 60 -4.13 -4.62 17.18
C SER A 60 -4.33 -3.90 18.53
N ASN A 61 -3.86 -2.66 18.63
CA ASN A 61 -4.03 -1.83 19.82
C ASN A 61 -5.31 -0.99 19.72
N SER A 62 -6.29 -1.26 20.58
CA SER A 62 -7.55 -0.51 20.62
C SER A 62 -7.40 0.95 21.06
N THR A 63 -6.29 1.33 21.71
CA THR A 63 -6.01 2.71 22.10
C THR A 63 -5.13 3.44 21.09
N SER A 64 -4.82 2.83 19.94
CA SER A 64 -3.96 3.45 18.94
C SER A 64 -4.66 4.63 18.23
N HIS A 65 -3.92 5.71 18.01
CA HIS A 65 -4.33 6.82 17.17
C HIS A 65 -4.60 6.37 15.73
N PHE A 66 -3.73 5.55 15.16
CA PHE A 66 -3.96 4.98 13.83
C PHE A 66 -5.23 4.11 13.80
N ALA A 67 -5.46 3.26 14.80
CA ALA A 67 -6.69 2.48 14.89
C ALA A 67 -7.93 3.38 14.96
N SER A 68 -7.89 4.47 15.74
CA SER A 68 -8.98 5.44 15.81
C SER A 68 -9.27 6.09 14.45
N LEU A 69 -8.23 6.45 13.68
CA LEU A 69 -8.40 6.99 12.32
C LEU A 69 -9.09 5.99 11.39
N VAL A 70 -8.74 4.70 11.50
CA VAL A 70 -9.36 3.63 10.71
C VAL A 70 -10.84 3.46 11.06
N GLU A 71 -11.20 3.49 12.34
CA GLU A 71 -12.61 3.41 12.76
C GLU A 71 -13.44 4.62 12.27
N GLN A 72 -12.84 5.81 12.20
CA GLN A 72 -13.49 7.02 11.68
C GLN A 72 -13.80 6.95 10.17
N ALA A 73 -13.16 6.04 9.43
CA ALA A 73 -13.45 5.83 8.01
C ALA A 73 -14.80 5.13 7.76
N GLY A 74 -15.43 4.61 8.81
CA GLY A 74 -16.71 3.90 8.78
C GLY A 74 -16.53 2.37 8.81
N VAL A 75 -17.51 1.68 9.38
CA VAL A 75 -17.44 0.24 9.74
C VAL A 75 -16.98 -0.65 8.58
N ALA A 76 -17.59 -0.51 7.40
CA ALA A 76 -17.26 -1.34 6.23
C ALA A 76 -15.84 -1.08 5.72
N GLU A 77 -15.38 0.17 5.78
CA GLU A 77 -14.02 0.53 5.36
C GLU A 77 -12.99 0.07 6.39
N ALA A 78 -13.29 0.21 7.69
CA ALA A 78 -12.44 -0.24 8.77
C ALA A 78 -12.20 -1.76 8.72
N GLU A 79 -13.26 -2.55 8.52
CA GLU A 79 -13.17 -4.01 8.38
C GLU A 79 -12.32 -4.41 7.16
N TYR A 80 -12.49 -3.72 6.03
CA TYR A 80 -11.69 -3.92 4.83
C TYR A 80 -10.20 -3.58 5.07
N LEU A 81 -9.89 -2.43 5.66
CA LEU A 81 -8.53 -2.01 5.97
C LEU A 81 -7.82 -2.96 6.94
N ARG A 82 -8.55 -3.47 7.95
CA ARG A 82 -8.05 -4.48 8.88
C ARG A 82 -7.73 -5.80 8.17
N THR A 83 -8.54 -6.18 7.19
CA THR A 83 -8.29 -7.35 6.36
C THR A 83 -7.01 -7.19 5.54
N LEU A 84 -6.81 -6.03 4.89
CA LEU A 84 -5.60 -5.73 4.13
C LEU A 84 -4.32 -5.78 4.99
N ALA A 85 -4.35 -5.17 6.18
CA ALA A 85 -3.20 -5.13 7.08
C ALA A 85 -2.75 -6.54 7.53
N ASN A 86 -3.67 -7.49 7.65
CA ASN A 86 -3.37 -8.87 8.05
C ASN A 86 -2.83 -9.74 6.91
N MET A 87 -3.19 -9.45 5.65
CA MET A 87 -2.72 -10.20 4.48
C MET A 87 -1.23 -9.96 4.17
N LYS A 88 -0.64 -8.85 4.65
CA LYS A 88 0.78 -8.52 4.36
C LYS A 88 1.79 -9.47 5.02
N SER A 89 1.43 -10.14 6.13
CA SER A 89 2.36 -11.02 6.86
C SER A 89 2.78 -12.31 6.13
N THR A 90 2.14 -12.66 5.01
CA THR A 90 2.38 -13.93 4.28
C THR A 90 3.21 -13.82 3.01
N LYS A 91 3.54 -12.60 2.53
CA LYS A 91 4.24 -12.42 1.23
C LYS A 91 5.77 -12.35 1.29
N ASP A 92 6.40 -12.35 2.46
CA ASP A 92 7.86 -12.21 2.57
C ASP A 92 8.68 -13.47 2.21
N LYS A 93 8.09 -14.51 1.58
CA LYS A 93 8.79 -15.77 1.31
C LYS A 93 8.72 -16.39 -0.10
N GLN A 94 8.11 -15.77 -1.11
CA GLN A 94 8.24 -16.28 -2.49
C GLN A 94 8.42 -15.15 -3.51
N ASP A 95 9.24 -15.46 -4.53
CA ASP A 95 9.60 -14.68 -5.72
C ASP A 95 10.88 -13.83 -5.63
N PHE A 96 11.99 -14.49 -5.26
CA PHE A 96 13.21 -14.38 -6.08
C PHE A 96 13.09 -15.47 -7.15
N ASP A 97 13.30 -15.09 -8.42
CA ASP A 97 13.28 -15.94 -9.63
C ASP A 97 11.92 -16.07 -10.36
N GLN A 98 11.45 -14.98 -10.98
CA GLN A 98 10.78 -15.07 -12.29
C GLN A 98 11.27 -13.95 -13.20
N GLU A 99 12.04 -14.33 -14.23
CA GLU A 99 12.32 -13.45 -15.38
C GLU A 99 11.01 -13.04 -16.06
N PRO A 100 10.84 -11.76 -16.43
CA PRO A 100 9.66 -11.36 -17.19
C PRO A 100 9.67 -12.00 -18.59
N LEU A 101 8.53 -12.59 -18.92
CA LEU A 101 8.16 -13.14 -20.23
C LEU A 101 8.60 -12.22 -21.38
N THR A 102 9.38 -12.78 -22.30
CA THR A 102 9.74 -12.16 -23.58
C THR A 102 8.48 -12.00 -24.43
N ASP A 103 8.09 -10.77 -24.77
CA ASP A 103 7.13 -10.54 -25.84
C ASP A 103 7.87 -10.62 -27.18
N SER A 104 7.64 -11.73 -27.90
CA SER A 104 8.21 -11.95 -29.22
C SER A 104 7.20 -11.57 -30.30
N LYS A 105 7.63 -10.62 -31.15
CA LYS A 105 7.19 -10.30 -32.52
C LYS A 105 6.18 -9.16 -32.70
N GLU A 106 6.73 -7.95 -32.86
CA GLU A 106 6.36 -7.08 -33.97
C GLU A 106 7.61 -6.91 -34.86
N THR A 107 7.65 -7.63 -35.98
CA THR A 107 8.55 -7.30 -37.08
C THR A 107 7.87 -6.20 -37.87
N ASP A 108 8.38 -4.97 -37.79
CA ASP A 108 8.01 -3.88 -38.69
C ASP A 108 8.68 -4.10 -40.06
N PRO A 109 7.95 -4.40 -41.14
CA PRO A 109 8.50 -4.47 -42.47
C PRO A 109 8.28 -3.11 -43.13
N LEU A 110 9.27 -2.21 -43.05
CA LEU A 110 9.63 -1.19 -44.07
C LEU A 110 10.64 -0.17 -43.50
N LEU A 111 11.92 -0.54 -43.46
CA LEU A 111 13.00 0.44 -43.57
C LEU A 111 13.71 0.20 -44.91
N ILE A 112 13.65 1.20 -45.77
CA ILE A 112 14.55 1.37 -46.93
C ILE A 112 15.98 1.49 -46.41
#